data_AF-A0A1S4DHS3-F1
#
_entry.id   AF-A0A1S4DHS3-F1
#
_cell.length_a   1.000
_cell.length_b   1.000
_cell.length_c   1.000
_cell.angle_alpha   90.00
_cell.angle_beta   90.00
_cell.angle_gamma   90.00
#
_symmetry.space_group_name_H-M   'P 1'
#
loop_
_entity.id
_entity.type
_entity.pdbx_description
1 polymer ?
#
loop_
_entity_poly.entity_id
_entity_poly.type
_entity_poly.pdbx_seq_one_letter_code
_entity_poly.pdbx_strand_id
1 'polypeptide(L)'
;MEKLNNIFKKKTSPKEALRTSKREMAVATRGIEREISSLQMEEKKLVAEIKKTAKTGNEASVCSLNLFFVTNTTLGIAIILILVSLGAYLH
;
A
#
# COMPACT_ATOMS: atom_id res chain seq x y z
N MET A 1 1.21 24.01 48.03
CA MET A 1 0.78 24.80 46.85
C MET A 1 1.62 24.39 45.64
N GLU A 2 1.45 23.17 45.14
CA GLU A 2 2.26 22.66 44.01
C GLU A 2 1.51 21.64 43.13
N LYS A 3 0.17 21.69 43.10
CA LYS A 3 -0.65 20.75 42.31
C LYS A 3 -1.42 21.42 41.18
N LEU A 4 -0.92 22.53 40.65
CA LEU A 4 -1.63 23.31 39.62
C LEU A 4 -0.79 23.73 38.41
N ASN A 5 0.46 23.27 38.28
CA ASN A 5 1.33 23.71 37.18
C ASN A 5 1.54 22.71 36.03
N ASN A 6 0.90 21.53 36.07
CA ASN A 6 1.07 20.49 35.04
C ASN A 6 -0.17 20.20 34.16
N ILE A 7 -1.26 20.94 34.33
CA ILE A 7 -2.52 20.72 33.58
C ILE A 7 -2.69 21.73 32.41
N PHE A 8 -1.78 22.71 32.29
CA PHE A 8 -1.83 23.76 31.26
C PHE A 8 -0.97 23.50 30.01
N LYS A 9 -0.70 22.24 29.64
CA LYS A 9 -0.39 21.94 28.24
C LYS A 9 -1.71 21.86 27.48
N LYS A 10 -2.17 23.02 27.02
CA LYS A 10 -3.30 23.20 26.10
C LYS A 10 -3.31 22.03 25.12
N LYS A 11 -4.30 21.13 25.21
CA LYS A 11 -4.58 20.14 24.17
C LYS A 11 -4.52 20.91 22.86
N THR A 12 -3.69 20.46 21.92
CA THR A 12 -3.55 21.07 20.60
C THR A 12 -4.95 21.46 20.12
N SER A 13 -5.16 22.73 19.79
CA SER A 13 -6.48 23.20 19.35
C SER A 13 -6.97 22.24 18.26
N PRO A 14 -8.25 21.82 18.25
CA PRO A 14 -8.77 20.90 17.21
C PRO A 14 -8.38 21.33 15.79
N LYS A 15 -8.26 22.64 15.56
CA LYS A 15 -7.78 23.24 14.31
C LYS A 15 -6.30 22.93 14.00
N GLU A 16 -5.42 22.97 15.00
CA GLU A 16 -4.01 22.59 14.85
C GLU A 16 -3.85 21.07 14.73
N ALA A 17 -4.62 20.28 15.48
CA ALA A 17 -4.63 18.83 15.35
C ALA A 17 -5.06 18.39 13.93
N LEU A 18 -6.10 19.02 13.37
CA LEU A 18 -6.53 18.80 11.99
C LEU A 18 -5.45 19.19 10.96
N ARG A 19 -4.70 20.27 11.22
CA ARG A 19 -3.64 20.71 10.31
C ARG A 19 -2.44 19.77 10.32
N THR A 20 -2.05 19.28 11.50
CA THR A 20 -1.00 18.26 11.64
C THR A 20 -1.41 16.95 10.98
N SER A 21 -2.63 16.47 11.24
CA SER A 21 -3.16 15.26 10.60
C SER A 21 -3.20 15.37 9.08
N LYS A 22 -3.67 16.49 8.51
CA LYS A 22 -3.64 16.74 7.06
C LYS A 22 -2.22 16.71 6.48
N ARG A 23 -1.23 17.22 7.22
CA ARG A 23 0.17 17.20 6.80
C ARG A 23 0.73 15.79 6.82
N GLU A 24 0.46 15.03 7.87
CA GLU A 24 0.88 13.62 7.97
C GLU A 24 0.28 12.80 6.83
N MET A 25 -1.01 12.99 6.53
CA MET A 25 -1.66 12.36 5.38
C MET A 25 -0.97 12.73 4.05
N ALA A 26 -0.70 14.02 3.81
CA ALA A 26 -0.05 14.47 2.58
C ALA A 26 1.39 13.92 2.42
N VAL A 27 2.12 13.73 3.53
CA VAL A 27 3.46 13.12 3.52
C VAL A 27 3.35 11.63 3.21
N ALA A 28 2.41 10.92 3.84
CA ALA A 28 2.17 9.50 3.58
C ALA A 28 1.78 9.26 2.10
N THR A 29 0.87 10.05 1.55
CA THR A 29 0.48 9.96 0.13
C THR A 29 1.67 10.14 -0.81
N ARG A 30 2.55 11.12 -0.56
CA ARG A 30 3.77 11.31 -1.37
C ARG A 30 4.78 10.17 -1.23
N GLY A 31 4.86 9.55 -0.05
CA GLY A 31 5.65 8.34 0.16
C GLY A 31 5.15 7.21 -0.74
N ILE A 32 3.84 6.94 -0.68
CA ILE A 32 3.16 5.94 -1.50
C ILE A 32 3.36 6.21 -3.00
N GLU A 33 3.22 7.44 -3.47
CA GLU A 33 3.43 7.79 -4.89
C GLU A 33 4.85 7.46 -5.37
N ARG A 34 5.88 7.69 -4.54
CA ARG A 34 7.27 7.33 -4.88
C ARG A 34 7.47 5.81 -4.91
N GLU A 35 6.88 5.09 -3.96
CA GLU A 35 6.91 3.64 -3.94
C GLU A 35 6.24 3.06 -5.19
N ILE A 36 5.07 3.58 -5.58
CA ILE A 36 4.37 3.22 -6.82
C ILE A 36 5.28 3.47 -8.03
N SER A 37 5.89 4.66 -8.14
CA SER A 37 6.77 4.97 -9.28
C SER A 37 8.00 4.05 -9.32
N SER A 38 8.52 3.62 -8.17
CA SER A 38 9.66 2.71 -8.07
C SER A 38 9.28 1.30 -8.51
N LEU A 39 8.14 0.80 -8.01
CA LEU A 39 7.56 -0.49 -8.38
C LEU A 39 7.21 -0.55 -9.88
N GLN A 40 6.67 0.53 -10.45
CA GLN A 40 6.39 0.59 -11.89
C GLN A 40 7.65 0.51 -12.77
N MET A 41 8.77 1.06 -12.31
CA MET A 41 10.04 0.92 -13.03
C MET A 41 10.57 -0.52 -12.95
N GLU A 42 10.43 -1.16 -11.80
CA GLU A 42 10.79 -2.56 -11.59
C GLU A 42 9.93 -3.49 -12.45
N GLU A 43 8.62 -3.25 -12.49
CA GLU A 43 7.67 -3.97 -13.36
C GLU A 43 8.08 -3.84 -14.84
N LYS A 44 8.44 -2.64 -15.30
CA LYS A 44 8.91 -2.43 -16.68
C LYS A 44 10.17 -3.24 -17.00
N LYS A 45 11.11 -3.36 -16.05
CA LYS A 45 12.32 -4.18 -16.21
C LYS A 45 11.98 -5.67 -16.26
N LEU A 46 11.14 -6.14 -15.32
CA LEU A 46 10.62 -7.51 -15.30
C LEU A 46 9.94 -7.86 -16.63
N VAL A 47 9.07 -6.99 -17.14
CA VAL A 47 8.41 -7.19 -18.44
C VAL A 47 9.41 -7.28 -19.59
N ALA A 48 10.46 -6.45 -19.60
CA ALA A 48 11.51 -6.53 -20.62
C ALA A 48 12.29 -7.84 -20.56
N GLU A 49 12.62 -8.31 -19.36
CA GLU A 49 13.29 -9.59 -19.13
C GLU A 49 12.42 -10.79 -19.50
N ILE A 50 11.12 -10.76 -19.18
CA ILE A 50 10.14 -11.78 -19.62
C ILE A 50 10.09 -11.81 -21.14
N LYS A 51 9.97 -10.66 -21.80
CA LYS A 51 9.95 -10.58 -23.28
C LYS A 51 11.23 -11.13 -23.90
N LYS A 52 12.39 -10.86 -23.29
CA LYS A 52 13.68 -11.42 -23.74
C LYS A 52 13.71 -12.94 -23.55
N THR A 53 13.32 -13.41 -22.36
CA THR A 53 13.31 -14.83 -21.99
C THR A 53 12.33 -15.65 -22.83
N ALA A 54 11.17 -15.08 -23.15
CA ALA A 54 10.16 -15.66 -24.03
C ALA A 54 10.67 -15.80 -25.48
N LYS A 55 11.43 -14.81 -25.99
CA LYS A 55 12.07 -14.90 -27.31
C LYS A 55 13.16 -15.97 -27.38
N THR A 56 13.84 -16.25 -26.27
CA THR A 56 14.81 -17.34 -26.14
C THR A 56 14.18 -18.70 -25.83
N GLY A 57 12.84 -18.81 -25.77
CA GLY A 57 12.16 -20.10 -25.67
C GLY A 57 12.26 -20.81 -24.30
N ASN A 58 12.65 -20.11 -23.24
CA ASN A 58 12.73 -20.71 -21.90
C ASN A 58 11.36 -20.63 -21.20
N GLU A 59 10.40 -21.44 -21.66
CA GLU A 59 8.99 -21.45 -21.22
C GLU A 59 8.82 -21.65 -19.70
N ALA A 60 9.74 -22.38 -19.06
CA ALA A 60 9.69 -22.67 -17.63
C ALA A 60 9.74 -21.41 -16.74
N SER A 61 10.54 -20.40 -17.13
CA SER A 61 10.70 -19.15 -16.36
C SER A 61 9.47 -18.25 -16.47
N VAL A 62 8.87 -18.18 -17.66
CA VAL A 62 7.67 -17.36 -17.92
C VAL A 62 6.44 -17.96 -17.24
N CYS A 63 6.32 -19.29 -17.25
CA CYS A 63 5.18 -19.99 -16.64
C CYS A 63 5.17 -19.85 -15.11
N SER A 64 6.33 -20.00 -14.45
CA SER A 64 6.47 -19.85 -12.99
C SER A 64 6.12 -18.44 -12.51
N LEU A 65 6.56 -17.41 -13.26
CA LEU A 65 6.28 -16.02 -12.93
C LEU A 65 4.80 -15.67 -13.13
N ASN A 66 4.19 -16.12 -14.23
CA ASN A 66 2.75 -15.93 -14.47
C ASN A 66 1.91 -16.60 -13.38
N LEU A 67 2.27 -17.83 -12.98
CA LEU A 67 1.61 -18.53 -11.90
C LEU A 67 1.69 -17.76 -10.57
N PHE A 68 2.85 -17.17 -10.25
CA PHE A 68 3.02 -16.33 -9.07
C PHE A 68 2.12 -15.09 -9.10
N PHE A 69 2.09 -14.34 -10.20
CA PHE A 69 1.24 -13.14 -10.28
C PHE A 69 -0.26 -13.49 -10.21
N VAL A 70 -0.70 -14.50 -10.97
CA VAL A 70 -2.10 -14.93 -11.00
C VAL A 70 -2.57 -15.39 -9.62
N THR A 71 -1.75 -16.18 -8.91
CA THR A 71 -2.10 -16.68 -7.57
C THR A 71 -2.19 -15.55 -6.55
N ASN A 72 -1.23 -14.62 -6.53
CA ASN A 72 -1.24 -13.47 -5.62
C ASN A 72 -2.41 -12.51 -5.87
N THR A 73 -2.72 -12.18 -7.13
CA THR A 73 -3.88 -11.34 -7.45
C THR A 73 -5.19 -12.02 -7.06
N THR A 74 -5.31 -13.32 -7.31
CA THR A 74 -6.53 -14.09 -6.96
C THR A 74 -6.75 -14.15 -5.45
N LEU A 75 -5.68 -14.40 -4.67
CA LEU A 75 -5.72 -14.38 -3.20
C LEU A 75 -6.12 -13.00 -2.66
N GLY A 76 -5.54 -11.93 -3.21
CA GLY A 76 -5.86 -10.55 -2.81
C GLY A 76 -7.33 -10.22 -3.03
N ILE A 77 -7.88 -10.54 -4.21
CA ILE A 77 -9.30 -10.34 -4.52
C ILE A 77 -10.18 -11.17 -3.57
N ALA A 78 -9.81 -12.43 -3.31
CA ALA A 78 -10.57 -13.29 -2.39
C ALA A 78 -10.63 -12.71 -0.97
N ILE A 79 -9.51 -12.20 -0.45
CA ILE A 79 -9.44 -11.57 0.88
C ILE A 79 -10.35 -10.34 0.93
N ILE A 80 -10.31 -9.48 -0.09
CA ILE A 80 -11.15 -8.28 -0.16
C ILE A 80 -12.64 -8.67 -0.16
N LEU A 81 -13.03 -9.67 -0.96
CA LEU A 81 -14.42 -10.16 -1.01
C LEU A 81 -14.87 -10.73 0.33
N ILE A 82 -14.00 -11.46 1.04
CA ILE A 82 -14.28 -11.98 2.38
C ILE A 82 -14.51 -10.85 3.37
N LEU A 83 -13.66 -9.82 3.36
CA LEU A 83 -13.79 -8.66 4.26
C LEU A 83 -15.04 -7.84 3.98
N VAL A 84 -15.40 -7.64 2.71
CA VAL A 84 -16.65 -6.95 2.31
C VAL A 84 -17.86 -7.76 2.77
N SER A 85 -17.84 -9.08 2.58
CA SER A 85 -18.93 -9.96 3.01
C SER A 85 -19.08 -9.94 4.53
N LEU A 86 -18.00 -10.10 5.29
CA LEU A 86 -18.00 -10.01 6.76
C LEU A 86 -18.48 -8.65 7.27
N GLY A 87 -18.06 -7.55 6.63
CA GLY A 87 -18.52 -6.20 6.98
C GLY A 87 -20.02 -6.00 6.74
N ALA A 88 -20.58 -6.65 5.71
CA ALA A 88 -22.02 -6.63 5.44
C ALA A 88 -22.85 -7.48 6.42
N TYR A 89 -22.26 -8.46 7.09
CA TYR A 89 -22.93 -9.26 8.13
C TYR A 89 -22.92 -8.58 9.51
N LEU A 90 -22.09 -7.56 9.71
CA LEU A 90 -21.91 -6.91 11.01
C LEU A 90 -22.82 -5.67 11.21
N HIS A 91 -23.73 -5.40 10.28
CA HIS A 91 -24.62 -4.23 10.26
C HIS A 91 -26.05 -4.64 9.90
#